data_AF-A0A2A5C0B8-F1
#
_entry.id   AF-A0A2A5C0B8-F1
#
_cell.length_a   1.000
_cell.length_b   1.000
_cell.length_c   1.000
_cell.angle_alpha   90.00
_cell.angle_beta   90.00
_cell.angle_gamma   90.00
#
_symmetry.space_group_name_H-M   'P 1'
#
loop_
_entity.id
_entity.type
_entity.pdbx_description
1 polymer ?
#
loop_
_entity_poly.entity_id
_entity_poly.type
_entity_poly.pdbx_seq_one_letter_code
_entity_poly.pdbx_strand_id
1 'polypeptide(L)'
;MKKRSLGIKSKIFVSLSCFYHLFSLSSLRILRTVLHGKNFNNSLKKAVGRRMNMHRVRTAVLSAVAATSLVWGAGSAGAADLNKVLEVGIKANQMAQQSQEKINKTVDQTDKIIGDYKAVLRTVEGLRVYNAQLQRQIDLQVVEMGKLSNSIKGVTYIKRQITPLMMDMVAALGDFIEYDLPIKREERLAGIERLRELMDNPNVDASEKFRSVFELYQIESEYGRAVQAYTDKVVVGGNELEVDMLHIGRIALVYQTRDGKQSGMWDVETKSWVPLAESYRKPIKNALAVANKQAAADTLLRLPLTAPIAGKMETAQ
;
A
#
# COMPACT_ATOMS: atom_id res chain seq x y z
N MET A 1 46.33 -32.50 -41.35
CA MET A 1 45.03 -32.60 -42.07
C MET A 1 44.47 -31.19 -42.22
N LYS A 2 44.73 -30.49 -43.33
CA LYS A 2 43.94 -30.45 -44.60
C LYS A 2 42.54 -29.84 -44.35
N LYS A 3 42.34 -28.51 -44.44
CA LYS A 3 42.24 -27.59 -45.61
C LYS A 3 40.91 -27.72 -46.36
N ARG A 4 40.23 -26.57 -46.54
CA ARG A 4 39.39 -26.10 -47.68
C ARG A 4 37.98 -25.61 -47.24
N SER A 5 37.50 -24.38 -47.44
CA SER A 5 37.66 -23.29 -48.43
C SER A 5 36.53 -23.21 -49.45
N LEU A 6 36.09 -21.96 -49.70
CA LEU A 6 35.61 -21.40 -50.98
C LEU A 6 34.23 -21.91 -51.46
N GLY A 7 33.38 -21.12 -52.10
CA GLY A 7 33.54 -19.80 -52.74
C GLY A 7 32.17 -19.17 -53.02
N ILE A 8 32.12 -17.85 -53.20
CA ILE A 8 32.27 -17.18 -54.50
C ILE A 8 31.11 -17.52 -55.44
N LYS A 9 30.20 -16.56 -55.58
CA LYS A 9 29.71 -16.16 -56.91
C LYS A 9 29.97 -14.68 -57.08
N SER A 10 31.10 -14.40 -57.71
CA SER A 10 31.45 -13.11 -58.27
C SER A 10 30.81 -12.95 -59.64
N LYS A 11 30.41 -11.71 -59.96
CA LYS A 11 30.66 -11.02 -61.24
C LYS A 11 30.06 -11.62 -62.52
N ILE A 12 29.11 -10.88 -63.08
CA ILE A 12 29.02 -10.55 -64.51
C ILE A 12 28.83 -9.01 -64.54
N PHE A 13 29.91 -8.28 -64.82
CA PHE A 13 30.14 -7.48 -66.05
C PHE A 13 29.20 -6.27 -66.13
N VAL A 14 29.65 -5.05 -65.79
CA VAL A 14 30.52 -4.15 -66.57
C VAL A 14 29.89 -3.71 -67.90
N SER A 15 29.80 -2.39 -68.03
CA SER A 15 29.63 -1.58 -69.25
C SER A 15 28.20 -1.20 -69.66
N LEU A 16 27.78 0.00 -69.24
CA LEU A 16 27.62 1.08 -70.22
C LEU A 16 27.74 2.45 -69.53
N SER A 17 28.94 3.01 -69.61
CA SER A 17 29.19 4.43 -69.38
C SER A 17 28.72 5.20 -70.61
N CYS A 18 27.58 5.87 -70.54
CA CYS A 18 27.27 7.14 -71.22
C CYS A 18 25.80 7.49 -71.02
N PHE A 19 25.50 8.46 -70.16
CA PHE A 19 24.72 9.66 -70.54
C PHE A 19 24.55 10.56 -69.30
N TYR A 20 25.34 11.63 -69.29
CA TYR A 20 24.96 12.99 -68.89
C TYR A 20 24.18 13.24 -67.57
N HIS A 21 24.90 13.90 -66.65
CA HIS A 21 24.50 15.12 -65.96
C HIS A 21 23.00 15.36 -65.71
N LEU A 22 22.59 15.32 -64.43
CA LEU A 22 21.91 16.40 -63.69
C LEU A 22 21.37 15.87 -62.35
N PHE A 23 21.18 16.77 -61.38
CA PHE A 23 20.53 16.55 -60.08
C PHE A 23 21.35 16.06 -58.86
N SER A 24 22.34 16.88 -58.49
CA SER A 24 22.43 17.58 -57.19
C SER A 24 21.66 17.03 -55.96
N LEU A 25 22.39 16.38 -55.04
CA LEU A 25 22.59 16.71 -53.60
C LEU A 25 21.39 17.03 -52.66
N SER A 26 20.13 16.84 -53.05
CA SER A 26 18.99 17.26 -52.23
C SER A 26 18.45 16.21 -51.23
N SER A 27 18.88 14.94 -51.29
CA SER A 27 18.27 13.89 -50.45
C SER A 27 18.87 13.72 -49.05
N LEU A 28 20.03 14.32 -48.74
CA LEU A 28 20.67 14.16 -47.43
C LEU A 28 20.25 15.18 -46.36
N ARG A 29 19.44 16.20 -46.69
CA ARG A 29 19.01 17.22 -45.71
C ARG A 29 17.72 16.86 -44.95
N ILE A 30 16.95 15.88 -45.40
CA ILE A 30 15.64 15.56 -44.80
C ILE A 30 15.79 14.71 -43.52
N LEU A 31 16.92 13.99 -43.36
CA LEU A 31 17.11 13.11 -42.20
C LEU A 31 17.58 13.82 -40.91
N ARG A 32 17.95 15.11 -40.97
CA ARG A 32 18.42 15.87 -39.78
C ARG A 32 17.35 16.76 -39.14
N THR A 33 16.17 16.88 -39.74
CA THR A 33 15.07 17.76 -39.28
C THR A 33 14.01 17.08 -38.42
N VAL A 34 14.23 15.83 -37.99
CA VAL A 34 13.28 15.09 -37.12
C VAL A 34 13.52 15.32 -35.62
N LEU A 35 14.63 15.97 -35.23
CA LEU A 35 15.03 16.07 -33.82
C LEU A 35 14.78 17.42 -33.11
N HIS A 36 14.19 18.43 -33.76
CA HIS A 36 13.85 19.70 -33.08
C HIS A 36 12.48 20.23 -33.52
N GLY A 37 11.45 19.94 -32.71
CA GLY A 37 10.05 20.34 -32.90
C GLY A 37 9.76 21.83 -32.68
N LYS A 38 10.47 22.74 -33.37
CA LYS A 38 10.24 24.19 -33.26
C LYS A 38 9.88 24.93 -34.57
N ASN A 39 9.81 24.27 -35.73
CA ASN A 39 9.67 24.98 -37.01
C ASN A 39 8.47 24.63 -37.91
N PHE A 40 7.47 23.86 -37.42
CA PHE A 40 6.28 23.57 -38.24
C PHE A 40 5.32 24.77 -38.36
N ASN A 41 5.24 25.59 -37.31
CA ASN A 41 4.29 26.72 -37.25
C ASN A 41 4.68 27.88 -38.20
N ASN A 42 5.99 28.08 -38.43
CA ASN A 42 6.48 29.09 -39.38
C ASN A 42 6.33 28.67 -40.85
N SER A 43 6.35 27.37 -41.15
CA SER A 43 6.13 26.84 -42.50
C SER A 43 4.68 27.02 -42.93
N LEU A 44 3.72 26.78 -42.03
CA LEU A 44 2.29 27.02 -42.27
C LEU A 44 1.96 28.51 -42.38
N LYS A 45 2.53 29.38 -41.54
CA LYS A 45 2.36 30.84 -41.69
C LYS A 45 2.90 31.36 -43.03
N LYS A 46 4.05 30.84 -43.51
CA LYS A 46 4.59 31.18 -44.85
C LYS A 46 3.74 30.62 -45.99
N ALA A 47 3.18 29.41 -45.86
CA ALA A 47 2.32 28.82 -46.89
C ALA A 47 0.95 29.51 -46.99
N VAL A 48 0.36 29.90 -45.86
CA VAL A 48 -0.91 30.65 -45.80
C VAL A 48 -0.71 32.10 -46.27
N GLY A 49 0.37 32.77 -45.86
CA GLY A 49 0.72 34.11 -46.33
C GLY A 49 1.03 34.17 -47.83
N ARG A 50 1.64 33.12 -48.40
CA ARG A 50 1.93 33.04 -49.84
C ARG A 50 0.66 32.76 -50.68
N ARG A 51 -0.33 32.05 -50.14
CA ARG A 51 -1.59 31.75 -50.84
C ARG A 51 -2.52 32.97 -50.92
N MET A 52 -2.48 33.85 -49.91
CA MET A 52 -3.25 35.11 -49.88
C MET A 52 -2.75 36.15 -50.91
N ASN A 53 -1.45 36.18 -51.21
CA ASN A 53 -0.89 37.07 -52.24
C ASN A 53 -1.20 36.61 -53.68
N MET A 54 -1.40 35.31 -53.94
CA MET A 54 -1.73 34.82 -55.29
C MET A 54 -3.14 35.26 -55.76
N HIS A 55 -4.11 35.38 -54.85
CA HIS A 55 -5.46 35.85 -55.22
C HIS A 55 -5.49 37.34 -55.55
N ARG A 56 -4.72 38.17 -54.82
CA ARG A 56 -4.58 39.61 -55.08
C ARG A 56 -3.82 39.92 -56.37
N VAL A 57 -2.78 39.14 -56.68
CA VAL A 57 -2.00 39.31 -57.93
C VAL A 57 -2.80 38.85 -59.15
N ARG A 58 -3.56 37.74 -59.06
CA ARG A 58 -4.42 37.28 -60.17
C ARG A 58 -5.57 38.23 -60.48
N THR A 59 -6.16 38.86 -59.46
CA THR A 59 -7.21 39.89 -59.65
C THR A 59 -6.64 41.20 -60.21
N ALA A 60 -5.42 41.60 -59.82
CA ALA A 60 -4.76 42.81 -60.35
C ALA A 60 -4.28 42.68 -61.81
N VAL A 61 -3.86 41.49 -62.25
CA VAL A 61 -3.42 41.26 -63.64
C VAL A 61 -4.62 41.20 -64.61
N LEU A 62 -5.74 40.63 -64.18
CA LEU A 62 -6.97 40.58 -65.00
C LEU A 62 -7.60 41.97 -65.21
N SER A 63 -7.50 42.89 -64.25
CA SER A 63 -7.99 44.27 -64.41
C SER A 63 -7.08 45.13 -65.30
N ALA A 64 -5.76 44.90 -65.29
CA ALA A 64 -4.81 45.65 -66.11
C ALA A 64 -4.90 45.34 -67.63
N VAL A 65 -5.24 44.09 -67.99
CA VAL A 65 -5.43 43.68 -69.39
C VAL A 65 -6.73 44.24 -69.98
N ALA A 66 -7.79 44.35 -69.18
CA ALA A 66 -9.05 44.95 -69.63
C ALA A 66 -8.95 46.48 -69.82
N ALA A 67 -8.11 47.16 -69.03
CA ALA A 67 -7.90 48.60 -69.15
C ALA A 67 -7.06 49.00 -70.38
N THR A 68 -6.13 48.15 -70.82
CA THR A 68 -5.25 48.43 -71.97
C THR A 68 -5.93 48.16 -73.32
N SER A 69 -6.92 47.26 -73.39
CA SER A 69 -7.70 47.03 -74.61
C SER A 69 -8.70 48.15 -74.95
N LEU A 70 -9.02 49.06 -74.01
CA LEU A 70 -10.00 50.13 -74.22
C LEU A 70 -9.41 51.41 -74.84
N VAL A 71 -8.08 51.57 -74.89
CA VAL A 71 -7.45 52.83 -75.33
C VAL A 71 -7.12 52.86 -76.84
N TRP A 72 -7.06 51.71 -77.53
CA TRP A 72 -6.70 51.66 -78.97
C TRP A 72 -7.87 51.62 -79.96
N GLY A 73 -9.13 51.69 -79.48
CA GLY A 73 -10.33 51.61 -80.33
C GLY A 73 -11.20 52.87 -80.37
N ALA A 74 -10.70 54.04 -79.92
CA ALA A 74 -11.50 55.27 -79.87
C ALA A 74 -11.45 56.04 -81.21
N GLY A 75 -12.02 55.45 -82.26
CA GLY A 75 -12.29 56.11 -83.53
C GLY A 75 -13.72 55.79 -83.96
N SER A 76 -14.64 56.72 -83.71
CA SER A 76 -16.01 56.79 -84.24
C SER A 76 -16.94 55.58 -84.01
N ALA A 77 -17.57 55.50 -82.84
CA ALA A 77 -18.92 54.95 -82.67
C ALA A 77 -19.53 55.30 -81.29
N GLY A 78 -20.60 56.10 -81.31
CA GLY A 78 -21.72 56.07 -80.36
C GLY A 78 -21.47 56.16 -78.86
N ALA A 79 -21.80 57.33 -78.28
CA ALA A 79 -22.11 57.50 -76.85
C ALA A 79 -23.29 56.63 -76.34
N ALA A 80 -23.91 55.80 -77.20
CA ALA A 80 -25.02 54.89 -76.90
C ALA A 80 -24.59 53.44 -76.58
N ASP A 81 -23.35 53.03 -76.85
CA ASP A 81 -22.88 51.63 -76.66
C ASP A 81 -22.02 51.45 -75.39
N LEU A 82 -21.37 52.53 -74.94
CA LEU A 82 -20.59 52.54 -73.69
C LEU A 82 -21.47 52.23 -72.46
N ASN A 83 -22.71 52.72 -72.45
CA ASN A 83 -23.67 52.42 -71.38
C ASN A 83 -24.06 50.94 -71.35
N LYS A 84 -24.13 50.28 -72.50
CA LYS A 84 -24.45 48.84 -72.61
C LYS A 84 -23.30 47.97 -72.11
N VAL A 85 -22.07 48.30 -72.47
CA VAL A 85 -20.87 47.61 -71.97
C VAL A 85 -20.68 47.82 -70.47
N LEU A 86 -20.95 49.03 -69.97
CA LEU A 86 -20.92 49.35 -68.54
C LEU A 86 -21.99 48.56 -67.76
N GLU A 87 -23.21 48.44 -68.27
CA GLU A 87 -24.29 47.66 -67.66
C GLU A 87 -23.95 46.16 -67.59
N VAL A 88 -23.39 45.60 -68.67
CA VAL A 88 -22.91 44.20 -68.69
C VAL A 88 -21.76 44.01 -67.69
N GLY A 89 -20.84 44.97 -67.59
CA GLY A 89 -19.77 44.96 -66.59
C GLY A 89 -20.29 45.00 -65.15
N ILE A 90 -21.30 45.82 -64.87
CA ILE A 90 -21.95 45.90 -63.55
C ILE A 90 -22.64 44.58 -63.21
N LYS A 91 -23.39 43.98 -64.15
CA LYS A 91 -24.03 42.67 -63.94
C LYS A 91 -23.02 41.55 -63.74
N ALA A 92 -21.93 41.53 -64.52
CA ALA A 92 -20.86 40.57 -64.34
C ALA A 92 -20.18 40.71 -62.98
N ASN A 93 -19.98 41.94 -62.50
CA ASN A 93 -19.41 42.21 -61.19
C ASN A 93 -20.35 41.78 -60.05
N GLN A 94 -21.66 42.05 -60.18
CA GLN A 94 -22.67 41.55 -59.23
C GLN A 94 -22.72 40.02 -59.18
N MET A 95 -22.68 39.34 -60.33
CA MET A 95 -22.64 37.88 -60.39
C MET A 95 -21.33 37.31 -59.81
N ALA A 96 -20.20 37.97 -60.05
CA ALA A 96 -18.92 37.60 -59.46
C ALA A 96 -18.94 37.76 -57.94
N GLN A 97 -19.54 38.83 -57.43
CA GLN A 97 -19.71 39.07 -55.99
C GLN A 97 -20.60 37.99 -55.34
N GLN A 98 -21.74 37.65 -55.94
CA GLN A 98 -22.61 36.55 -55.45
C GLN A 98 -21.91 35.19 -55.48
N SER A 99 -21.10 34.93 -56.51
CA SER A 99 -20.30 33.70 -56.59
C SER A 99 -19.23 33.66 -55.52
N GLN A 100 -18.58 34.80 -55.25
CA GLN A 100 -17.58 34.92 -54.19
C GLN A 100 -18.21 34.76 -52.80
N GLU A 101 -19.42 35.26 -52.57
CA GLU A 101 -20.17 35.03 -51.31
C GLU A 101 -20.48 33.54 -51.10
N LYS A 102 -20.92 32.82 -52.14
CA LYS A 102 -21.13 31.37 -52.08
C LYS A 102 -19.84 30.60 -51.78
N ILE A 103 -18.73 31.00 -52.42
CA ILE A 103 -17.40 30.42 -52.16
C ILE A 103 -17.00 30.67 -50.71
N ASN A 104 -17.12 31.91 -50.22
CA ASN A 104 -16.78 32.25 -48.83
C ASN A 104 -17.60 31.42 -47.84
N LYS A 105 -18.92 31.31 -48.05
CA LYS A 105 -19.80 30.48 -47.19
C LYS A 105 -19.38 29.01 -47.18
N THR A 106 -19.01 28.46 -48.34
CA THR A 106 -18.55 27.06 -48.45
C THR A 106 -17.21 26.87 -47.76
N VAL A 107 -16.29 27.83 -47.89
CA VAL A 107 -15.00 27.84 -47.20
C VAL A 107 -15.20 27.90 -45.69
N ASP A 108 -16.05 28.79 -45.18
CA ASP A 108 -16.35 28.90 -43.75
C ASP A 108 -16.95 27.60 -43.18
N GLN A 109 -17.88 26.98 -43.91
CA GLN A 109 -18.45 25.68 -43.54
C GLN A 109 -17.39 24.57 -43.52
N THR A 110 -16.50 24.55 -44.52
CA THR A 110 -15.41 23.58 -44.61
C THR A 110 -14.44 23.75 -43.45
N ASP A 111 -14.03 24.98 -43.15
CA ASP A 111 -13.12 25.29 -42.04
C ASP A 111 -13.75 24.92 -40.69
N LYS A 112 -15.06 25.15 -40.52
CA LYS A 112 -15.80 24.71 -39.34
C LYS A 112 -15.77 23.18 -39.18
N ILE A 113 -16.11 22.42 -40.23
CA ILE A 113 -16.08 20.94 -40.21
C ILE A 113 -14.67 20.41 -39.92
N ILE A 114 -13.63 21.01 -40.51
CA ILE A 114 -12.23 20.63 -40.24
C ILE A 114 -11.87 20.94 -38.78
N GLY A 115 -12.35 22.06 -38.24
CA GLY A 115 -12.20 22.42 -36.83
C GLY A 115 -12.84 21.39 -35.90
N ASP A 116 -14.10 21.05 -36.16
CA ASP A 116 -14.88 20.07 -35.39
C ASP A 116 -14.25 18.68 -35.46
N TYR A 117 -13.85 18.23 -36.66
CA TYR A 117 -13.15 16.97 -36.86
C TYR A 117 -11.84 16.89 -36.06
N LYS A 118 -11.03 17.96 -36.07
CA LYS A 118 -9.80 18.03 -35.27
C LYS A 118 -10.10 18.01 -33.76
N ALA A 119 -11.18 18.66 -33.32
CA ALA A 119 -11.58 18.63 -31.92
C ALA A 119 -11.98 17.21 -31.50
N VAL A 120 -12.82 16.53 -32.29
CA VAL A 120 -13.22 15.14 -32.05
C VAL A 120 -12.03 14.20 -32.04
N LEU A 121 -11.08 14.34 -32.98
CA LEU A 121 -9.86 13.54 -32.98
C LEU A 121 -9.04 13.68 -31.68
N ARG A 122 -8.88 14.90 -31.15
CA ARG A 122 -8.19 15.09 -29.87
C ARG A 122 -8.93 14.41 -28.72
N THR A 123 -10.26 14.47 -28.72
CA THR A 123 -11.08 13.77 -27.72
C THR A 123 -10.89 12.27 -27.82
N VAL A 124 -10.88 11.69 -29.03
CA VAL A 124 -10.65 10.25 -29.25
C VAL A 124 -9.28 9.83 -28.75
N GLU A 125 -8.22 10.58 -29.05
CA GLU A 125 -6.88 10.27 -28.55
C GLU A 125 -6.80 10.39 -27.02
N GLY A 126 -7.44 11.40 -26.43
CA GLY A 126 -7.54 11.54 -24.97
C GLY A 126 -8.24 10.35 -24.32
N LEU A 127 -9.38 9.92 -24.88
CA LEU A 127 -10.13 8.75 -24.41
C LEU A 127 -9.33 7.45 -24.58
N ARG A 128 -8.55 7.32 -25.65
CA ARG A 128 -7.70 6.15 -25.87
C ARG A 128 -6.61 6.02 -24.80
N VAL A 129 -5.93 7.12 -24.47
CA VAL A 129 -4.93 7.15 -23.40
C VAL A 129 -5.58 6.86 -22.04
N TYR A 130 -6.75 7.46 -21.79
CA TYR A 130 -7.49 7.24 -20.55
C TYR A 130 -7.92 5.77 -20.39
N ASN A 131 -8.48 5.15 -21.44
CA ASN A 131 -8.83 3.73 -21.42
C ASN A 131 -7.61 2.83 -21.20
N ALA A 132 -6.47 3.14 -21.82
CA ALA A 132 -5.23 2.40 -21.58
C ALA A 132 -4.74 2.52 -20.12
N GLN A 133 -4.94 3.68 -19.49
CA GLN A 133 -4.64 3.87 -18.07
C GLN A 133 -5.60 3.08 -17.18
N LEU A 134 -6.91 3.07 -17.48
CA LEU A 134 -7.89 2.28 -16.75
C LEU A 134 -7.58 0.78 -16.84
N GLN A 135 -7.21 0.29 -18.02
CA GLN A 135 -6.84 -1.11 -18.19
C GLN A 135 -5.66 -1.49 -17.29
N ARG A 136 -4.60 -0.65 -17.24
CA ARG A 136 -3.47 -0.87 -16.33
C ARG A 136 -3.89 -0.89 -14.86
N GLN A 137 -4.83 -0.04 -14.46
CA GLN A 137 -5.34 -0.04 -13.09
C GLN A 137 -6.10 -1.33 -12.77
N ILE A 138 -6.94 -1.80 -13.70
CA ILE A 138 -7.66 -3.07 -13.56
C ILE A 138 -6.66 -4.23 -13.42
N ASP A 139 -5.63 -4.28 -14.28
CA ASP A 139 -4.62 -5.34 -14.23
C ASP A 139 -3.90 -5.36 -12.87
N LEU A 140 -3.55 -4.17 -12.33
CA LEU A 140 -2.95 -4.05 -10.99
C LEU A 140 -3.92 -4.47 -9.88
N GLN A 141 -5.20 -4.12 -9.98
CA GLN A 141 -6.22 -4.54 -9.01
C GLN A 141 -6.41 -6.06 -9.01
N VAL A 142 -6.40 -6.71 -10.18
CA VAL A 142 -6.50 -8.18 -10.28
C VAL A 142 -5.32 -8.85 -9.58
N VAL A 143 -4.11 -8.34 -9.78
CA VAL A 143 -2.92 -8.84 -9.07
C VAL A 143 -3.07 -8.67 -7.56
N GLU A 144 -3.55 -7.50 -7.12
CA GLU A 144 -3.73 -7.21 -5.69
C GLU A 144 -4.83 -8.08 -5.05
N MET A 145 -5.93 -8.35 -5.77
CA MET A 145 -6.95 -9.30 -5.35
C MET A 145 -6.38 -10.70 -5.15
N GLY A 146 -5.48 -11.14 -6.04
CA GLY A 146 -4.78 -12.42 -5.92
C GLY A 146 -3.93 -12.50 -4.65
N LYS A 147 -3.15 -11.44 -4.35
CA LYS A 147 -2.36 -11.36 -3.11
C LYS A 147 -3.26 -11.38 -1.87
N LEU A 148 -4.31 -10.57 -1.85
CA LEU A 148 -5.22 -10.50 -0.72
C LEU A 148 -5.92 -11.85 -0.48
N SER A 149 -6.33 -12.55 -1.54
CA SER A 149 -6.90 -13.90 -1.44
C SER A 149 -5.91 -14.88 -0.79
N ASN A 150 -4.63 -14.83 -1.16
CA ASN A 150 -3.60 -15.66 -0.55
C ASN A 150 -3.38 -15.29 0.93
N SER A 151 -3.35 -14.00 1.28
CA SER A 151 -3.25 -13.54 2.67
C SER A 151 -4.44 -14.02 3.51
N ILE A 152 -5.66 -13.95 2.98
CA ILE A 152 -6.87 -14.45 3.66
C ILE A 152 -6.75 -15.95 3.95
N LYS A 153 -6.33 -16.75 2.96
CA LYS A 153 -6.09 -18.18 3.15
C LYS A 153 -5.04 -18.46 4.23
N GLY A 154 -3.96 -17.67 4.26
CA GLY A 154 -2.93 -17.73 5.29
C GLY A 154 -3.46 -17.45 6.69
N VAL A 155 -4.27 -16.40 6.86
CA VAL A 155 -4.90 -16.05 8.15
C VAL A 155 -5.82 -17.17 8.64
N THR A 156 -6.61 -17.79 7.77
CA THR A 156 -7.48 -18.93 8.14
C THR A 156 -6.67 -20.14 8.62
N TYR A 157 -5.50 -20.39 8.04
CA TYR A 157 -4.59 -21.44 8.50
C TYR A 157 -4.03 -21.13 9.88
N ILE A 158 -3.49 -19.92 10.07
CA ILE A 158 -2.94 -19.46 11.34
C ILE A 158 -4.00 -19.50 12.45
N LYS A 159 -5.22 -19.01 12.19
CA LYS A 159 -6.33 -19.03 13.17
C LYS A 159 -6.65 -20.46 13.65
N ARG A 160 -6.56 -21.46 12.76
CA ARG A 160 -6.77 -22.87 13.13
C ARG A 160 -5.64 -23.47 13.98
N GLN A 161 -4.43 -22.96 13.86
CA GLN A 161 -3.28 -23.46 14.62
C GLN A 161 -3.11 -22.78 15.98
N ILE A 162 -3.50 -21.51 16.07
CA ILE A 162 -3.39 -20.75 17.32
C ILE A 162 -4.37 -21.28 18.37
N THR A 163 -5.58 -21.69 18.00
CA THR A 163 -6.56 -22.19 18.98
C THR A 163 -6.08 -23.42 19.75
N PRO A 164 -5.57 -24.50 19.11
CA PRO A 164 -4.95 -25.62 19.83
C PRO A 164 -3.82 -25.18 20.75
N LEU A 165 -2.91 -24.31 20.27
CA LEU A 165 -1.81 -23.81 21.09
C LEU A 165 -2.31 -23.06 22.33
N MET A 166 -3.37 -22.25 22.19
CA MET A 166 -3.97 -21.55 23.34
C MET A 166 -4.59 -22.55 24.33
N MET A 167 -5.23 -23.63 23.86
CA MET A 167 -5.72 -24.69 24.74
C MET A 167 -4.58 -25.37 25.51
N ASP A 168 -3.48 -25.68 24.82
CA ASP A 168 -2.28 -26.25 25.44
C ASP A 168 -1.68 -25.31 26.48
N MET A 169 -1.66 -24.00 26.20
CA MET A 169 -1.23 -22.99 27.17
C MET A 169 -2.13 -22.97 28.41
N VAL A 170 -3.46 -23.01 28.24
CA VAL A 170 -4.40 -23.05 29.37
C VAL A 170 -4.21 -24.33 30.20
N ALA A 171 -4.01 -25.47 29.54
CA ALA A 171 -3.74 -26.74 30.21
C ALA A 171 -2.43 -26.68 31.01
N ALA A 172 -1.34 -26.22 30.38
CA ALA A 172 -0.04 -26.07 31.03
C ALA A 172 -0.09 -25.09 32.22
N LEU A 173 -0.90 -24.04 32.14
CA LEU A 173 -1.12 -23.11 33.25
C LEU A 173 -1.86 -23.79 34.42
N GLY A 174 -2.85 -24.64 34.12
CA GLY A 174 -3.53 -25.47 35.11
C GLY A 174 -2.59 -26.42 35.83
N ASP A 175 -1.81 -27.20 35.08
CA ASP A 175 -0.79 -28.12 35.62
C ASP A 175 0.21 -27.37 36.49
N PHE A 176 0.66 -26.20 36.02
CA PHE A 176 1.58 -25.35 36.77
C PHE A 176 1.01 -24.92 38.13
N ILE A 177 -0.27 -24.51 38.20
CA ILE A 177 -0.94 -24.15 39.46
C ILE A 177 -1.04 -25.35 40.41
N GLU A 178 -1.22 -26.57 39.87
CA GLU A 178 -1.36 -27.78 40.66
C GLU A 178 -0.04 -28.21 41.33
N TYR A 179 1.09 -28.06 40.63
CA TYR A 179 2.42 -28.41 41.13
C TYR A 179 3.10 -27.29 41.94
N ASP A 180 2.60 -26.07 41.85
CA ASP A 180 3.10 -24.89 42.54
C ASP A 180 2.63 -24.80 44.01
N LEU A 181 3.15 -23.79 44.72
CA LEU A 181 2.71 -23.41 46.06
C LEU A 181 1.18 -23.19 46.09
N PRO A 182 0.47 -23.60 47.17
CA PRO A 182 -0.99 -23.49 47.30
C PRO A 182 -1.49 -22.04 47.53
N ILE A 183 -1.00 -21.08 46.75
CA ILE A 183 -1.36 -19.66 46.86
C ILE A 183 -2.72 -19.47 46.20
N LYS A 184 -3.73 -19.06 46.97
CA LYS A 184 -5.09 -18.74 46.49
C LYS A 184 -5.60 -19.72 45.44
N ARG A 185 -5.38 -21.03 45.69
CA ARG A 185 -5.53 -22.08 44.68
C ARG A 185 -6.92 -22.09 44.05
N GLU A 186 -7.97 -21.95 44.88
CA GLU A 186 -9.35 -21.96 44.42
C GLU A 186 -9.65 -20.82 43.42
N GLU A 187 -9.21 -19.60 43.73
CA GLU A 187 -9.39 -18.43 42.86
C GLU A 187 -8.67 -18.61 41.51
N ARG A 188 -7.44 -19.14 41.55
CA ARG A 188 -6.64 -19.40 40.34
C ARG A 188 -7.27 -20.48 39.47
N LEU A 189 -7.69 -21.60 40.06
CA LEU A 189 -8.37 -22.67 39.33
C LEU A 189 -9.72 -22.21 38.75
N ALA A 190 -10.48 -21.38 39.47
CA ALA A 190 -11.69 -20.75 38.94
C ALA A 190 -11.39 -19.79 37.77
N GLY A 191 -10.21 -19.16 37.75
CA GLY A 191 -9.72 -18.38 36.60
C GLY A 191 -9.47 -19.26 35.37
N ILE A 192 -8.81 -20.41 35.56
CA ILE A 192 -8.56 -21.39 34.49
C ILE A 192 -9.86 -21.92 33.92
N GLU A 193 -10.83 -22.24 34.77
CA GLU A 193 -12.10 -22.79 34.31
C GLU A 193 -12.90 -21.79 33.48
N ARG A 194 -12.99 -20.52 33.94
CA ARG A 194 -13.58 -19.44 33.14
C ARG A 194 -12.88 -19.25 31.79
N LEU A 195 -11.56 -19.43 31.76
CA LEU A 195 -10.80 -19.33 30.52
C LEU A 195 -11.07 -20.52 29.58
N ARG A 196 -11.25 -21.73 30.11
CA ARG A 196 -11.68 -22.91 29.31
C ARG A 196 -13.06 -22.69 28.70
N GLU A 197 -14.02 -22.21 29.48
CA GLU A 197 -15.37 -21.85 28.98
C GLU A 197 -15.30 -20.80 27.87
N LEU A 198 -14.46 -19.77 28.03
CA LEU A 198 -14.23 -18.74 27.01
C LEU A 198 -13.64 -19.36 25.74
N MET A 199 -12.70 -20.30 25.88
CA MET A 199 -12.04 -20.96 24.77
C MET A 199 -12.98 -21.86 23.98
N ASP A 200 -13.95 -22.50 24.63
CA ASP A 200 -14.98 -23.32 23.97
C ASP A 200 -16.12 -22.49 23.34
N ASN A 201 -16.27 -21.23 23.74
CA ASN A 201 -17.34 -20.37 23.23
C ASN A 201 -17.11 -19.99 21.74
N PRO A 202 -18.01 -20.37 20.81
CA PRO A 202 -17.84 -20.05 19.39
C PRO A 202 -18.13 -18.58 19.04
N ASN A 203 -18.80 -17.84 19.93
CA ASN A 203 -19.21 -16.44 19.69
C ASN A 203 -18.09 -15.43 20.02
N VAL A 204 -17.00 -15.89 20.62
CA VAL A 204 -15.86 -15.05 21.01
C VAL A 204 -14.79 -15.12 19.93
N ASP A 205 -14.29 -13.97 19.48
CA ASP A 205 -13.23 -13.95 18.48
C ASP A 205 -11.90 -14.49 19.05
N ALA A 206 -11.07 -15.06 18.17
CA ALA A 206 -9.77 -15.59 18.54
C ALA A 206 -8.86 -14.53 19.18
N SER A 207 -9.02 -13.25 18.82
CA SER A 207 -8.25 -12.15 19.39
C SER A 207 -8.56 -11.93 20.88
N GLU A 208 -9.84 -12.02 21.27
CA GLU A 208 -10.27 -11.89 22.67
C GLU A 208 -9.80 -13.10 23.48
N LYS A 209 -9.96 -14.31 22.94
CA LYS A 209 -9.43 -15.54 23.55
C LYS A 209 -7.93 -15.42 23.84
N PHE A 210 -7.16 -14.99 22.85
CA PHE A 210 -5.72 -14.77 22.99
C PHE A 210 -5.40 -13.73 24.07
N ARG A 211 -6.10 -12.59 24.06
CA ARG A 211 -5.91 -11.54 25.06
C ARG A 211 -6.17 -12.08 26.47
N SER A 212 -7.26 -12.80 26.69
CA SER A 212 -7.60 -13.37 28.00
C SER A 212 -6.60 -14.41 28.48
N VAL A 213 -6.07 -15.25 27.58
CA VAL A 213 -4.98 -16.18 27.93
C VAL A 213 -3.77 -15.41 28.44
N PHE A 214 -3.30 -14.41 27.69
CA PHE A 214 -2.13 -13.61 28.08
C PHE A 214 -2.34 -12.80 29.36
N GLU A 215 -3.55 -12.27 29.57
CA GLU A 215 -3.91 -11.59 30.80
C GLU A 215 -3.79 -12.52 32.01
N LEU A 216 -4.29 -13.75 31.91
CA LEU A 216 -4.17 -14.71 33.00
C LEU A 216 -2.71 -15.12 33.26
N TYR A 217 -1.91 -15.30 32.21
CA TYR A 217 -0.46 -15.50 32.35
C TYR A 217 0.25 -14.33 33.00
N GLN A 218 -0.15 -13.09 32.69
CA GLN A 218 0.42 -11.91 33.31
C GLN A 218 0.09 -11.87 34.80
N ILE A 219 -1.17 -12.11 35.18
CA ILE A 219 -1.60 -12.22 36.58
C ILE A 219 -0.80 -13.34 37.29
N GLU A 220 -0.61 -14.48 36.64
CA GLU A 220 0.17 -15.59 37.17
C GLU A 220 1.66 -15.22 37.36
N SER A 221 2.22 -14.45 36.42
CA SER A 221 3.58 -13.92 36.55
C SER A 221 3.69 -12.90 37.69
N GLU A 222 2.64 -12.13 37.97
CA GLU A 222 2.60 -11.18 39.09
C GLU A 222 2.65 -11.91 40.42
N TYR A 223 1.90 -13.02 40.57
CA TYR A 223 2.05 -13.90 41.74
C TYR A 223 3.50 -14.35 41.92
N GLY A 224 4.23 -14.63 40.84
CA GLY A 224 5.65 -14.99 40.92
C GLY A 224 6.57 -13.95 41.56
N ARG A 225 6.19 -12.67 41.57
CA ARG A 225 7.01 -11.54 42.03
C ARG A 225 6.42 -10.79 43.21
N ALA A 226 5.15 -11.03 43.53
CA ALA A 226 4.43 -10.25 44.52
C ALA A 226 4.82 -10.61 45.96
N VAL A 227 4.81 -9.62 46.83
CA VAL A 227 4.84 -9.79 48.28
C VAL A 227 3.48 -9.41 48.80
N GLN A 228 2.71 -10.40 49.26
CA GLN A 228 1.31 -10.23 49.64
C GLN A 228 1.02 -10.88 50.99
N ALA A 229 0.13 -10.25 51.74
CA ALA A 229 -0.47 -10.84 52.91
C ALA A 229 -1.98 -10.99 52.69
N TYR A 230 -2.53 -12.10 53.14
CA TYR A 230 -3.97 -12.38 53.10
C TYR A 230 -4.33 -13.32 54.25
N THR A 231 -5.62 -13.38 54.60
CA THR A 231 -6.09 -14.29 55.64
C THR A 231 -6.66 -15.54 54.98
N ASP A 232 -6.31 -16.71 55.53
CA ASP A 232 -6.81 -17.99 55.04
C ASP A 232 -6.96 -18.99 56.20
N LYS A 233 -7.59 -20.13 55.95
CA LYS A 233 -7.74 -21.20 56.92
C LYS A 233 -6.71 -22.29 56.65
N VAL A 234 -5.98 -22.67 57.70
CA VAL A 234 -5.00 -23.76 57.64
C VAL A 234 -5.32 -24.78 58.73
N VAL A 235 -5.29 -26.06 58.35
CA VAL A 235 -5.40 -27.18 59.30
C VAL A 235 -4.03 -27.41 59.93
N VAL A 236 -3.88 -27.04 61.21
CA VAL A 236 -2.65 -27.26 61.99
C VAL A 236 -2.97 -28.23 63.12
N GLY A 237 -2.37 -29.42 63.10
CA GLY A 237 -2.59 -30.43 64.15
C GLY A 237 -4.03 -30.94 64.24
N GLY A 238 -4.76 -30.97 63.13
CA GLY A 238 -6.14 -31.46 63.05
C GLY A 238 -7.23 -30.42 63.34
N ASN A 239 -6.87 -29.19 63.73
CA ASN A 239 -7.81 -28.10 63.94
C ASN A 239 -7.67 -27.05 62.83
N GLU A 240 -8.81 -26.60 62.30
CA GLU A 240 -8.87 -25.52 61.32
C GLU A 240 -8.71 -24.17 62.04
N LEU A 241 -7.63 -23.45 61.74
CA LEU A 241 -7.31 -22.16 62.33
C LEU A 241 -7.28 -21.09 61.25
N GLU A 242 -7.88 -19.94 61.54
CA GLU A 242 -7.73 -18.75 60.72
C GLU A 242 -6.36 -18.12 60.99
N VAL A 243 -5.58 -17.94 59.93
CA VAL A 243 -4.17 -17.57 59.98
C VAL A 243 -3.85 -16.48 58.95
N ASP A 244 -2.88 -15.64 59.28
CA ASP A 244 -2.34 -14.66 58.34
C ASP A 244 -1.30 -15.34 57.46
N MET A 245 -1.60 -15.42 56.16
CA MET A 245 -0.71 -15.88 55.11
C MET A 245 0.21 -14.77 54.65
N LEU A 246 1.46 -15.14 54.44
CA LEU A 246 2.47 -14.33 53.80
C LEU A 246 3.00 -15.09 52.58
N HIS A 247 2.77 -14.51 51.41
CA HIS A 247 3.23 -14.99 50.13
C HIS A 247 4.36 -14.07 49.62
N ILE A 248 5.50 -14.67 49.29
CA ILE A 248 6.69 -13.95 48.80
C ILE A 248 7.14 -14.63 47.51
N GLY A 249 6.54 -14.18 46.41
CA GLY A 249 6.70 -14.80 45.10
C GLY A 249 6.55 -16.33 45.17
N ARG A 250 7.28 -17.03 44.32
CA ARG A 250 7.34 -18.50 44.32
C ARG A 250 8.39 -19.09 45.25
N ILE A 251 8.89 -18.30 46.20
CA ILE A 251 10.04 -18.68 47.02
C ILE A 251 9.56 -19.21 48.37
N ALA A 252 8.58 -18.55 48.98
CA ALA A 252 8.10 -18.92 50.30
C ALA A 252 6.63 -18.59 50.47
N LEU A 253 5.91 -19.55 51.06
CA LEU A 253 4.56 -19.37 51.59
C LEU A 253 4.59 -19.72 53.07
N VAL A 254 4.23 -18.76 53.91
CA VAL A 254 4.37 -18.85 55.36
C VAL A 254 3.07 -18.42 56.01
N TYR A 255 2.75 -19.00 57.16
CA TYR A 255 1.64 -18.57 57.99
C TYR A 255 2.08 -18.12 59.36
N GLN A 256 1.26 -17.26 59.96
CA GLN A 256 1.30 -16.94 61.38
C GLN A 256 -0.12 -16.95 61.95
N THR A 257 -0.31 -17.57 63.10
CA THR A 257 -1.61 -17.48 63.80
C THR A 257 -1.86 -16.04 64.25
N ARG A 258 -3.14 -15.66 64.35
CA ARG A 258 -3.53 -14.29 64.74
C ARG A 258 -2.98 -13.86 66.10
N ASP A 259 -2.78 -14.83 67.00
CA ASP A 259 -2.13 -14.65 68.31
C ASP A 259 -0.61 -14.46 68.22
N GLY A 260 -0.01 -14.68 67.06
CA GLY A 260 1.43 -14.59 66.79
C GLY A 260 2.28 -15.72 67.39
N LYS A 261 1.66 -16.68 68.08
CA LYS A 261 2.34 -17.75 68.85
C LYS A 261 2.81 -18.92 67.99
N GLN A 262 2.19 -19.17 66.85
CA GLN A 262 2.56 -20.26 65.96
C GLN A 262 2.81 -19.73 64.56
N SER A 263 3.85 -20.26 63.93
CA SER A 263 4.21 -19.96 62.55
C SER A 263 4.63 -21.25 61.88
N GLY A 264 4.37 -21.35 60.58
CA GLY A 264 4.81 -22.49 59.78
C GLY A 264 5.05 -22.10 58.33
N MET A 265 5.82 -22.92 57.63
CA MET A 265 6.15 -22.74 56.23
C MET A 265 5.57 -23.91 55.42
N TRP A 266 5.14 -23.63 54.20
CA TRP A 266 4.77 -24.68 53.27
C TRP A 266 6.02 -25.37 52.74
N ASP A 267 6.12 -26.67 52.94
CA ASP A 267 7.14 -27.50 52.31
C ASP A 267 6.60 -28.06 50.99
N VAL A 268 7.33 -27.78 49.91
CA VAL A 268 6.97 -28.20 48.55
C VAL A 268 7.19 -29.71 48.36
N GLU A 269 8.19 -30.31 49.02
CA GLU A 269 8.50 -31.73 48.88
C GLU A 269 7.46 -32.60 49.57
N THR A 270 7.13 -32.26 50.82
CA THR A 270 6.16 -33.03 51.61
C THR A 270 4.71 -32.59 51.40
N LYS A 271 4.49 -31.51 50.61
CA LYS A 271 3.19 -30.86 50.39
C LYS A 271 2.42 -30.65 51.70
N SER A 272 3.13 -30.21 52.74
CA SER A 272 2.59 -30.05 54.08
C SER A 272 3.14 -28.84 54.79
N TRP A 273 2.40 -28.35 55.78
CA TRP A 273 2.85 -27.29 56.66
C TRP A 273 3.85 -27.80 57.68
N VAL A 274 5.04 -27.19 57.74
CA VAL A 274 6.09 -27.48 58.72
C VAL A 274 6.18 -26.34 59.73
N PRO A 275 6.12 -26.61 61.05
CA PRO A 275 6.20 -25.57 62.06
C PRO A 275 7.60 -24.92 62.08
N LEU A 276 7.63 -23.60 62.26
CA LEU A 276 8.86 -22.81 62.32
C LEU A 276 9.25 -22.53 63.78
N ALA A 277 10.57 -22.39 64.00
CA ALA A 277 11.12 -22.02 65.29
C ALA A 277 10.69 -20.61 65.71
N GLU A 278 10.63 -20.37 67.02
CA GLU A 278 10.20 -19.09 67.62
C GLU A 278 11.00 -17.86 67.12
N SER A 279 12.26 -18.08 66.75
CA SER A 279 13.15 -17.05 66.19
C SER A 279 12.60 -16.39 64.91
N TYR A 280 11.72 -17.07 64.16
CA TYR A 280 11.10 -16.55 62.94
C TYR A 280 9.80 -15.76 63.18
N ARG A 281 9.20 -15.82 64.38
CA ARG A 281 7.92 -15.14 64.67
C ARG A 281 7.97 -13.63 64.49
N LYS A 282 9.04 -12.98 64.96
CA LYS A 282 9.23 -11.52 64.84
C LYS A 282 9.49 -11.09 63.38
N PRO A 283 10.42 -11.72 62.63
CA PRO A 283 10.59 -11.44 61.21
C PRO A 283 9.32 -11.60 60.38
N ILE A 284 8.55 -12.68 60.57
CA ILE A 284 7.30 -12.93 59.83
C ILE A 284 6.27 -11.85 60.14
N LYS A 285 6.11 -11.46 61.41
CA LYS A 285 5.21 -10.38 61.80
C LYS A 285 5.57 -9.05 61.12
N ASN A 286 6.86 -8.73 61.05
CA ASN A 286 7.33 -7.54 60.34
C ASN A 286 7.08 -7.65 58.84
N ALA A 287 7.30 -8.83 58.24
CA ALA A 287 7.03 -9.10 56.84
C ALA A 287 5.55 -8.93 56.48
N LEU A 288 4.65 -9.44 57.32
CA LEU A 288 3.20 -9.25 57.20
C LEU A 288 2.84 -7.76 57.28
N ALA A 289 3.44 -7.00 58.19
CA ALA A 289 3.22 -5.56 58.28
C ALA A 289 3.70 -4.81 57.02
N VAL A 290 4.85 -5.20 56.46
CA VAL A 290 5.36 -4.62 55.19
C VAL A 290 4.44 -5.00 54.02
N ALA A 291 4.01 -6.26 53.92
CA ALA A 291 3.10 -6.72 52.88
C ALA A 291 1.73 -6.03 52.95
N ASN A 292 1.24 -5.76 54.16
CA ASN A 292 0.03 -4.95 54.41
C ASN A 292 0.26 -3.43 54.27
N LYS A 293 1.45 -2.99 53.85
CA LYS A 293 1.84 -1.58 53.70
C LYS A 293 1.73 -0.75 54.99
N GLN A 294 1.83 -1.42 56.14
CA GLN A 294 1.82 -0.81 57.48
C GLN A 294 3.22 -0.45 57.97
N ALA A 295 4.26 -0.98 57.32
CA ALA A 295 5.67 -0.70 57.62
C ALA A 295 6.46 -0.47 56.33
N ALA A 296 7.54 0.32 56.43
CA ALA A 296 8.46 0.53 55.32
C ALA A 296 9.31 -0.73 55.07
N ALA A 297 9.56 -1.04 53.79
CA ALA A 297 10.39 -2.16 53.35
C ALA A 297 11.91 -1.92 53.51
N ASP A 298 12.31 -1.06 54.45
CA ASP A 298 13.70 -0.62 54.65
C ASP A 298 14.52 -1.62 55.50
N THR A 299 13.86 -2.60 56.12
CA THR A 299 14.51 -3.60 56.98
C THR A 299 14.70 -4.93 56.27
N LEU A 300 15.90 -5.52 56.42
CA LEU A 300 16.21 -6.86 55.91
C LEU A 300 15.32 -7.90 56.58
N LEU A 301 14.52 -8.59 55.76
CA LEU A 301 13.58 -9.62 56.19
C LEU A 301 14.28 -10.98 56.21
N ARG A 302 14.42 -11.57 57.40
CA ARG A 302 14.93 -12.95 57.55
C ARG A 302 13.79 -13.93 57.31
N LEU A 303 13.83 -14.60 56.17
CA LEU A 303 12.84 -15.60 55.77
C LEU A 303 13.38 -17.01 55.96
N PRO A 304 12.54 -17.96 56.41
CA PRO A 304 12.88 -19.37 56.31
C PRO A 304 12.82 -19.76 54.82
N LEU A 305 13.93 -20.27 54.29
CA LEU A 305 14.00 -20.77 52.93
C LEU A 305 14.48 -22.21 53.01
N THR A 306 13.79 -23.12 52.31
CA THR A 306 14.33 -24.45 52.04
C THR A 306 15.53 -24.31 51.11
N ALA A 307 16.64 -24.97 51.44
CA ALA A 307 17.82 -24.95 50.60
C ALA A 307 17.50 -25.62 49.25
N PRO A 308 17.95 -25.06 48.11
CA PRO A 308 17.72 -25.68 46.82
C PRO A 308 18.38 -27.06 46.79
N ILE A 309 17.65 -28.06 46.31
CA ILE A 309 18.18 -29.39 46.03
C ILE A 309 19.28 -29.21 44.97
N ALA A 310 20.52 -29.59 45.30
CA ALA A 310 21.61 -29.55 44.34
C ALA A 310 21.25 -30.43 43.13
N GLY A 311 21.08 -29.82 41.96
CA GLY A 311 20.82 -30.54 40.72
C GLY A 311 21.94 -31.55 40.51
N LYS A 312 21.62 -32.84 40.50
CA LYS A 312 22.55 -33.87 40.05
C LYS A 312 22.87 -33.56 38.59
N MET A 313 24.05 -33.00 38.34
CA MET A 313 24.60 -32.96 37.00
C MET A 313 24.88 -34.40 36.63
N GLU A 314 23.95 -35.00 35.89
CA GLU A 314 24.17 -36.24 35.19
C GLU A 314 25.33 -35.98 34.23
N THR A 315 26.51 -36.43 34.64
CA THR A 315 27.69 -36.41 33.77
C THR A 315 27.40 -37.39 32.67
N ALA A 316 27.11 -36.88 31.48
CA ALA A 316 27.02 -37.69 30.28
C ALA A 316 28.32 -38.49 30.15
N GLN A 317 28.21 -39.82 30.26
CA GLN A 317 29.23 -40.78 29.85
C GLN A 317 29.08 -41.09 28.36
#